data_AF-A0A9J6D9E3-F1
#
_entry.id   AF-A0A9J6D9E3-F1
#
_cell.length_a   1.000
_cell.length_b   1.000
_cell.length_c   1.000
_cell.angle_alpha   90.00
_cell.angle_beta   90.00
_cell.angle_gamma   90.00
#
_symmetry.space_group_name_H-M   'P 1'
#
loop_
_entity.id
_entity.type
_entity.pdbx_description
1 polymer ?
#
loop_
_entity_poly.entity_id
_entity_poly.type
_entity_poly.pdbx_seq_one_letter_code
_entity_poly.pdbx_strand_id
1 'polypeptide(L)'
;MYFSFFCADSSRENGGSFNGRQPVKKKRKSRTAFTNHQIFELEKRFLYQKYLSPADRDEIAQSLGLTNAQVITWFQNRRAKLKRDMEELKKDMDAAKIHTIHKTLLDNIQDLSSFKKDIHKAASGP
;
A
#
# COMPACT_ATOMS: atom_id res chain seq x y z
N MET A 1 -2.82 -12.18 -6.40
CA MET A 1 -2.44 -13.46 -5.76
C MET A 1 -1.09 -13.35 -5.02
N TYR A 2 -1.03 -12.61 -3.90
CA TYR A 2 0.17 -12.58 -3.03
C TYR A 2 -0.27 -12.42 -1.57
N PHE A 3 -0.79 -13.47 -0.95
CA PHE A 3 -1.03 -13.48 0.51
C PHE A 3 -0.87 -14.90 1.07
N SER A 4 0.26 -15.51 0.75
CA SER A 4 0.74 -16.76 1.36
C SER A 4 2.23 -16.61 1.66
N PHE A 5 2.60 -15.70 2.55
CA PHE A 5 3.95 -15.67 3.14
C PHE A 5 3.84 -15.88 4.65
N PHE A 6 3.81 -17.16 4.99
CA PHE A 6 4.71 -17.80 5.95
C PHE A 6 5.09 -16.98 7.19
N CYS A 7 4.35 -17.17 8.27
CA CYS A 7 4.89 -17.03 9.61
C CYS A 7 5.84 -18.23 9.84
N ALA A 8 7.12 -18.06 9.50
CA ALA A 8 8.17 -19.00 9.92
C ALA A 8 8.49 -18.71 11.39
N ASP A 9 8.16 -19.63 12.27
CA ASP A 9 8.71 -19.63 13.62
C ASP A 9 10.03 -20.41 13.59
N SER A 10 11.13 -19.72 13.93
CA SER A 10 12.41 -20.32 14.27
C SER A 10 12.32 -20.92 15.67
N SER A 11 12.13 -22.23 15.76
CA SER A 11 12.52 -23.00 16.93
C SER A 11 12.80 -24.47 16.62
N ARG A 12 14.06 -24.85 16.94
CA ARG A 12 14.55 -26.15 17.43
C ARG A 12 14.82 -27.32 16.46
N GLU A 13 16.14 -27.57 16.35
CA GLU A 13 16.90 -28.83 16.39
C GLU A 13 16.22 -30.18 16.09
N ASN A 14 16.82 -30.93 15.16
CA ASN A 14 17.44 -32.27 15.35
C ASN A 14 17.43 -33.04 14.02
N GLY A 15 18.53 -33.75 13.73
CA GLY A 15 18.77 -34.44 12.47
C GLY A 15 17.86 -35.64 12.21
N GLY A 16 17.74 -36.04 10.93
CA GLY A 16 17.12 -37.31 10.57
C GLY A 16 16.61 -37.39 9.14
N SER A 17 17.40 -38.08 8.31
CA SER A 17 17.06 -38.88 7.12
C SER A 17 15.90 -38.47 6.20
N PHE A 18 16.29 -38.23 4.94
CA PHE A 18 15.47 -38.39 3.75
C PHE A 18 14.82 -39.78 3.72
N ASN A 19 13.51 -39.87 3.92
CA ASN A 19 12.73 -40.91 3.26
C ASN A 19 11.24 -40.56 3.14
N GLY A 20 10.67 -40.92 2.00
CA GLY A 20 9.37 -40.46 1.51
C GLY A 20 8.18 -40.75 2.43
N ARG A 21 7.24 -39.80 2.46
CA ARG A 21 5.84 -39.97 2.89
C ARG A 21 5.03 -38.78 2.39
N GLN A 22 4.03 -39.07 1.57
CA GLN A 22 2.72 -38.42 1.38
C GLN A 22 2.64 -36.87 1.50
N PRO A 23 2.01 -36.15 0.56
CA PRO A 23 1.74 -34.72 0.74
C PRO A 23 0.71 -34.54 1.86
N VAL A 24 1.19 -34.44 3.10
CA VAL A 24 0.41 -34.01 4.25
C VAL A 24 -0.12 -32.63 3.88
N LYS A 25 -1.41 -32.55 3.59
CA LYS A 25 -2.15 -31.30 3.39
C LYS A 25 -1.97 -30.50 4.68
N LYS A 26 -0.93 -29.66 4.72
CA LYS A 26 -0.63 -28.75 5.83
C LYS A 26 -1.91 -27.97 6.07
N LYS A 27 -2.63 -28.27 7.16
CA LYS A 27 -3.79 -27.51 7.62
C LYS A 27 -3.39 -26.04 7.58
N ARG A 28 -3.97 -25.27 6.66
CA ARG A 28 -3.76 -23.82 6.58
C ARG A 28 -4.06 -23.29 7.97
N LYS A 29 -3.04 -22.80 8.67
CA LYS A 29 -3.21 -22.22 10.01
C LYS A 29 -4.29 -21.14 9.88
N SER A 30 -5.30 -21.22 10.74
CA SER A 30 -6.39 -20.25 10.77
C SER A 30 -5.80 -18.84 10.82
N ARG A 31 -6.38 -17.92 10.04
CA ARG A 31 -5.98 -16.51 10.09
C ARG A 31 -6.30 -16.00 11.49
N THR A 32 -5.27 -15.71 12.27
CA THR A 32 -5.44 -15.01 13.53
C THR A 32 -5.61 -13.53 13.23
N ALA A 33 -6.72 -12.95 13.71
CA ALA A 33 -6.94 -11.51 13.67
C ALA A 33 -6.25 -10.86 14.87
N PHE A 34 -5.56 -9.75 14.65
CA PHE A 34 -5.03 -8.93 15.74
C PHE A 34 -6.17 -8.17 16.41
N THR A 35 -6.05 -7.93 17.73
CA THR A 35 -7.02 -7.10 18.45
C THR A 35 -6.85 -5.63 18.07
N ASN A 36 -7.89 -4.81 18.31
CA ASN A 36 -7.82 -3.37 18.06
C ASN A 36 -6.67 -2.71 18.82
N HIS A 37 -6.41 -3.15 20.06
CA HIS A 37 -5.30 -2.65 20.87
C HIS A 37 -3.93 -2.99 20.25
N GLN A 38 -3.75 -4.23 19.77
CA GLN A 38 -2.51 -4.64 19.08
C GLN A 38 -2.28 -3.83 17.81
N ILE A 39 -3.34 -3.62 17.01
CA ILE A 39 -3.25 -2.81 15.79
C ILE A 39 -2.85 -1.38 16.13
N PHE A 40 -3.49 -0.78 17.14
CA PHE A 40 -3.22 0.60 17.57
C PHE A 40 -1.75 0.81 17.96
N GLU A 41 -1.19 -0.04 18.82
CA GLU A 41 0.21 0.11 19.25
C GLU A 41 1.19 -0.15 18.10
N LEU A 42 0.91 -1.12 17.21
CA LEU A 42 1.70 -1.36 16.01
C LEU A 42 1.69 -0.13 15.07
N GLU A 43 0.52 0.47 14.85
CA GLU A 43 0.39 1.69 14.04
C GLU A 43 1.09 2.87 14.68
N LYS A 44 0.91 3.08 15.98
CA LYS A 44 1.58 4.13 16.75
C LYS A 44 3.09 4.04 16.61
N ARG A 45 3.69 2.86 16.79
CA ARG A 45 5.14 2.68 16.58
C ARG A 45 5.52 2.90 15.10
N PHE A 46 4.70 2.43 14.15
CA PHE A 46 4.96 2.61 12.73
C PHE A 46 5.02 4.08 12.30
N LEU A 47 4.28 4.98 12.97
CA LEU A 47 4.34 6.42 12.68
C LEU A 47 5.76 6.97 12.88
N TYR A 48 6.42 6.60 13.97
CA TYR A 48 7.78 7.03 14.28
C TYR A 48 8.84 6.24 13.52
N GLN A 49 8.65 4.92 13.36
CA GLN A 49 9.67 4.03 12.83
C GLN A 49 9.09 3.04 11.81
N LYS A 50 9.45 3.21 10.54
CA LYS A 50 8.93 2.39 9.43
C LYS A 50 9.61 1.01 9.32
N TYR A 51 10.79 0.87 9.92
CA TYR A 51 11.62 -0.35 9.96
C TYR A 51 12.12 -0.58 11.37
N LEU A 52 11.86 -1.76 11.93
CA LEU A 52 12.27 -2.07 13.29
C LEU A 52 13.70 -2.60 13.36
N SER A 53 14.45 -2.21 14.40
CA SER A 53 15.65 -2.91 14.82
C SER A 53 15.29 -4.27 15.46
N PRO A 54 16.24 -5.20 15.61
CA PRO A 54 16.00 -6.46 16.32
C PRO A 54 15.47 -6.24 17.76
N ALA A 55 16.08 -5.31 18.50
CA ALA A 55 15.69 -5.02 19.88
C ALA A 55 14.26 -4.47 19.99
N ASP A 56 13.89 -3.50 19.13
CA ASP A 56 12.54 -2.93 19.12
C ASP A 56 11.49 -3.99 18.78
N ARG A 57 11.85 -4.93 17.90
CA ARG A 57 10.95 -6.02 17.52
C ARG A 57 10.65 -6.92 18.72
N ASP A 58 11.68 -7.30 19.46
CA ASP A 58 11.53 -8.14 20.65
C ASP A 58 10.68 -7.43 21.72
N GLU A 59 10.91 -6.13 21.93
CA GLU A 59 10.11 -5.30 22.86
C GLU A 59 8.62 -5.30 22.49
N ILE A 60 8.29 -5.03 21.23
CA ILE A 60 6.90 -4.97 20.75
C ILE A 60 6.24 -6.34 20.80
N ALA A 61 6.97 -7.39 20.42
CA ALA A 61 6.50 -8.77 20.46
C ALA A 61 6.10 -9.16 21.90
N GLN A 62 6.96 -8.88 22.87
CA GLN A 62 6.70 -9.15 24.29
C GLN A 62 5.52 -8.31 24.81
N SER A 63 5.51 -7.01 24.53
CA SER A 63 4.45 -6.10 25.01
C SER A 63 3.06 -6.45 24.49
N LEU A 64 2.94 -6.96 23.25
CA LEU A 64 1.66 -7.24 22.61
C LEU A 64 1.26 -8.72 22.63
N GLY A 65 2.11 -9.59 23.21
CA GLY A 65 1.92 -11.04 23.21
C GLY A 65 1.93 -11.64 21.79
N LEU A 66 2.73 -11.08 20.90
CA LEU A 66 2.88 -11.50 19.50
C LEU A 66 4.23 -12.17 19.29
N THR A 67 4.35 -13.01 18.26
CA THR A 67 5.65 -13.55 17.86
C THR A 67 6.43 -12.53 17.02
N ASN A 68 7.75 -12.62 17.06
CA ASN A 68 8.63 -11.81 16.21
C ASN A 68 8.26 -11.90 14.73
N ALA A 69 7.89 -13.09 14.25
CA ALA A 69 7.45 -13.29 12.87
C ALA A 69 6.15 -12.53 12.54
N GLN A 70 5.20 -12.48 13.47
CA GLN A 70 3.96 -11.72 13.30
C GLN A 70 4.24 -10.22 13.20
N VAL A 71 5.11 -9.68 14.07
CA VAL A 71 5.51 -8.27 14.05
C VAL A 71 6.22 -7.92 12.73
N ILE A 72 7.18 -8.75 12.29
CA ILE A 72 7.86 -8.57 10.98
C ILE A 72 6.85 -8.52 9.84
N THR A 73 5.96 -9.51 9.79
CA THR A 73 4.96 -9.65 8.73
C THR A 73 4.01 -8.45 8.73
N TRP A 74 3.58 -8.00 9.90
CA TRP A 74 2.73 -6.82 10.02
C TRP A 74 3.43 -5.56 9.48
N PHE A 75 4.69 -5.32 9.87
CA PHE A 75 5.46 -4.17 9.39
C PHE A 75 5.73 -4.21 7.89
N GLN A 76 6.00 -5.39 7.32
CA GLN A 76 6.12 -5.58 5.88
C GLN A 76 4.81 -5.24 5.16
N ASN A 77 3.68 -5.78 5.64
CA ASN A 77 2.36 -5.50 5.08
C ASN A 77 1.99 -4.02 5.19
N ARG A 78 2.33 -3.38 6.32
CA ARG A 78 2.03 -1.96 6.53
C ARG A 78 2.81 -1.06 5.57
N ARG A 79 4.09 -1.34 5.33
CA ARG A 79 4.88 -0.64 4.29
C ARG A 79 4.34 -0.87 2.89
N ALA A 80 3.94 -2.10 2.56
CA ALA A 80 3.34 -2.40 1.26
C ALA A 80 2.00 -1.66 1.06
N LYS A 81 1.20 -1.52 2.12
CA LYS A 81 -0.01 -0.67 2.08
C LYS A 81 0.35 0.80 1.89
N LEU A 82 1.30 1.35 2.65
CA LEU A 82 1.76 2.73 2.49
C LEU A 82 2.21 3.04 1.06
N LYS A 83 2.99 2.15 0.45
CA LYS A 83 3.44 2.31 -0.94
C LYS A 83 2.25 2.35 -1.91
N ARG A 84 1.25 1.47 -1.73
CA ARG A 84 0.05 1.46 -2.58
C ARG A 84 -0.77 2.73 -2.41
N ASP A 85 -1.02 3.15 -1.17
CA ASP A 85 -1.79 4.37 -0.87
C ASP A 85 -1.11 5.62 -1.51
N MET A 86 0.22 5.69 -1.48
CA MET A 86 0.99 6.77 -2.12
C MET A 86 0.92 6.74 -3.65
N GLU A 87 0.97 5.55 -4.26
CA GLU A 87 0.88 5.38 -5.72
C GLU A 87 -0.51 5.76 -6.25
N GLU A 88 -1.56 5.41 -5.50
CA GLU A 88 -2.94 5.76 -5.80
C GLU A 88 -3.14 7.28 -5.73
N LEU A 89 -2.70 7.91 -4.64
CA LEU A 89 -2.77 9.36 -4.49
C LEU A 89 -2.01 10.10 -5.62
N LYS A 90 -0.86 9.58 -6.05
CA LYS A 90 -0.11 10.15 -7.17
C LYS A 90 -0.90 10.09 -8.48
N LYS A 91 -1.56 8.98 -8.77
CA LYS A 91 -2.41 8.82 -9.97
C LYS A 91 -3.59 9.79 -9.95
N ASP A 92 -4.23 9.96 -8.81
CA ASP A 92 -5.35 10.90 -8.65
C ASP A 92 -4.90 12.34 -8.86
N MET A 93 -3.73 12.72 -8.31
CA MET A 93 -3.13 14.02 -8.56
C MET A 93 -2.80 14.24 -10.04
N ASP A 94 -2.24 13.24 -10.72
CA ASP A 94 -1.89 13.35 -12.12
C ASP A 94 -3.16 13.45 -13.00
N ALA A 95 -4.22 12.70 -12.67
CA ALA A 95 -5.52 12.83 -13.31
C ALA A 95 -6.12 14.24 -13.12
N ALA A 96 -6.01 14.81 -11.92
CA ALA A 96 -6.48 16.17 -11.63
C ALA A 96 -5.70 17.25 -12.41
N LYS A 97 -4.37 17.09 -12.55
CA LYS A 97 -3.55 17.98 -13.39
C LYS A 97 -3.96 17.90 -14.86
N ILE A 98 -4.14 16.69 -15.39
CA ILE A 98 -4.60 16.49 -16.77
C ILE A 98 -5.97 17.14 -16.96
N HIS A 99 -6.89 16.95 -16.02
CA HIS A 99 -8.21 17.56 -16.08
C HIS A 99 -8.14 19.10 -16.10
N THR A 100 -7.25 19.68 -15.30
CA THR A 100 -7.03 21.13 -15.26
C THR A 100 -6.48 21.64 -16.58
N ILE A 101 -5.44 20.99 -17.13
CA ILE A 101 -4.86 21.36 -18.44
C ILE A 101 -5.91 21.25 -19.54
N HIS A 102 -6.67 20.16 -19.58
CA HIS A 102 -7.71 19.96 -20.58
C HIS A 102 -8.78 21.06 -20.50
N LYS A 103 -9.21 21.44 -19.29
CA LYS A 103 -10.13 22.56 -19.08
C LYS A 103 -9.56 23.87 -19.61
N THR A 104 -8.33 24.23 -19.22
CA THR A 104 -7.68 25.45 -19.69
C THR A 104 -7.53 25.49 -21.21
N LEU A 105 -7.22 24.35 -21.84
CA LEU A 105 -7.14 24.26 -23.30
C LEU A 105 -8.50 24.50 -23.97
N LEU A 106 -9.58 23.93 -23.42
CA LEU A 106 -10.93 24.15 -23.93
C LEU A 106 -11.35 25.62 -23.80
N ASP A 107 -11.08 26.25 -22.66
CA ASP A 107 -11.38 27.66 -22.43
C ASP A 107 -10.64 28.54 -23.46
N ASN A 108 -9.33 28.30 -23.65
CA ASN A 108 -8.53 29.02 -24.64
C ASN A 108 -9.03 28.83 -26.09
N ILE A 109 -9.48 27.62 -26.45
CA ILE A 109 -10.04 27.33 -27.78
C ILE A 109 -11.37 28.06 -27.96
N GLN A 110 -12.22 28.08 -26.94
CA GLN A 110 -13.51 28.77 -26.96
C GLN A 110 -13.32 30.27 -27.15
N ASP A 111 -12.36 30.87 -26.45
CA ASP A 111 -12.00 32.28 -26.59
C ASP A 111 -11.52 32.57 -28.02
N LEU A 112 -10.63 31.74 -28.57
CA LEU A 112 -10.15 31.89 -29.95
C LEU A 112 -11.30 31.75 -30.98
N SER A 113 -12.24 30.85 -30.74
CA SER A 113 -13.41 30.66 -31.61
C SER A 113 -14.35 31.87 -31.57
N SER A 114 -14.45 32.53 -30.42
CA SER A 114 -15.24 33.75 -30.23
C SER A 114 -14.59 34.91 -30.99
N PHE A 115 -13.27 35.09 -30.84
CA PHE A 115 -12.50 36.06 -31.63
C PHE A 115 -12.67 35.85 -33.14
N LYS A 116 -12.66 34.59 -33.60
CA LYS A 116 -12.82 34.29 -35.03
C LYS A 116 -14.23 34.63 -35.56
N LYS A 117 -15.27 34.49 -34.73
CA LYS A 117 -16.64 34.90 -35.07
C LYS A 117 -16.76 36.41 -35.19
N ASP A 118 -16.14 37.15 -34.27
CA ASP A 118 -16.17 38.60 -34.27
C ASP A 118 -15.48 39.19 -35.51
N ILE A 119 -14.36 38.59 -35.94
CA ILE A 119 -13.66 38.96 -37.19
C ILE A 119 -14.56 38.75 -38.41
N HIS A 120 -15.25 37.60 -38.50
CA HIS A 120 -16.11 37.29 -39.64
C HIS A 120 -17.35 38.19 -39.70
N LYS A 121 -17.86 38.64 -38.55
CA LYS A 121 -18.95 39.63 -38.44
C LYS A 121 -18.50 41.02 -38.89
N ALA A 122 -17.28 41.44 -38.55
CA ALA A 122 -16.72 42.71 -38.97
C ALA A 122 -16.39 42.76 -40.47
N ALA A 123 -16.03 41.62 -41.08
CA ALA A 123 -15.74 41.52 -42.51
C ALA A 123 -17.00 41.38 -43.40
N SER A 124 -18.20 41.23 -42.81
CA SER A 124 -19.44 40.91 -43.53
C SER A 124 -20.49 42.03 -43.52
N GLY A 125 -20.08 43.30 -43.46
CA GLY A 125 -21.03 44.35 -43.83
C GLY A 125 -20.43 45.70 -44.17
N PRO A 126 -21.22 46.57 -44.82
CA PRO A 126 -22.28 46.26 -45.79
C PRO A 126 -21.73 45.96 -47.20
#